data_AF-A0A956L7D7-F1
#
_entry.id   AF-A0A956L7D7-F1
#
_cell.length_a   1.000
_cell.length_b   1.000
_cell.length_c   1.000
_cell.angle_alpha   90.00
_cell.angle_beta   90.00
_cell.angle_gamma   90.00
#
_symmetry.space_group_name_H-M   'P 1'
#
loop_
_entity.id
_entity.type
_entity.pdbx_description
1 polymer ?
#
loop_
_entity_poly.entity_id
_entity_poly.type
_entity_poly.pdbx_seq_one_letter_code
_entity_poly.pdbx_strand_id
1 'polypeptide(L)'
;PSPALPPCGPAGAAFDDHAWVPADTPAVASIRLDDPTLASALDALGEHTRAPGHGLPIPLALSLGQWSWQVPLLVSTLRAAGFAPAELTFVASADGAHAWIWRNTCDLDPTLAHVEEAWSVELRRTVDAVVGTPAPAADAPAFPHDVLILPGDRMALVPAGRGSSVLARLSRPAPAPRLGAGATQTAGQRLDALEPAPVRLVVQGLALVDPAAATAPADAQALRITAEGIDGASVGDPS
;
A
#
# COMPACT_ATOMS: atom_id res chain seq x y z
N PRO A 1 -15.69 -27.48 -17.34
CA PRO A 1 -14.84 -26.35 -16.88
C PRO A 1 -15.63 -25.06 -17.09
N SER A 2 -15.85 -24.27 -16.04
CA SER A 2 -16.43 -22.94 -16.22
C SER A 2 -15.48 -22.08 -17.07
N PRO A 3 -15.98 -21.26 -18.01
CA PRO A 3 -15.12 -20.35 -18.74
C PRO A 3 -14.44 -19.39 -17.75
N ALA A 4 -13.14 -19.17 -17.92
CA ALA A 4 -12.41 -18.19 -17.11
C ALA A 4 -13.06 -16.81 -17.26
N LEU A 5 -13.23 -16.09 -16.16
CA LEU A 5 -13.75 -14.73 -16.17
C LEU A 5 -12.82 -13.82 -17.02
N PRO A 6 -13.38 -12.88 -17.80
CA PRO A 6 -12.58 -11.90 -18.51
C PRO A 6 -11.80 -11.03 -17.50
N PRO A 7 -10.64 -10.45 -17.87
CA PRO A 7 -9.87 -9.60 -16.96
C PRO A 7 -10.69 -8.40 -16.48
N CYS A 8 -10.42 -7.97 -15.25
CA CYS A 8 -11.16 -6.90 -14.62
C CYS A 8 -10.69 -5.51 -15.09
N GLY A 9 -11.50 -4.85 -15.92
CA GLY A 9 -11.23 -3.50 -16.43
C GLY A 9 -10.03 -3.43 -17.37
N PRO A 10 -9.65 -2.22 -17.84
CA PRO A 10 -8.42 -2.03 -18.60
C PRO A 10 -7.20 -2.39 -17.76
N ALA A 11 -6.25 -3.11 -18.36
CA ALA A 11 -4.95 -3.35 -17.76
C ALA A 11 -4.20 -2.04 -17.54
N GLY A 12 -3.42 -1.98 -16.46
CA GLY A 12 -2.54 -0.85 -16.16
C GLY A 12 -3.21 0.32 -15.45
N ALA A 13 -4.28 0.07 -14.69
CA ALA A 13 -4.90 1.12 -13.87
C ALA A 13 -3.92 1.61 -12.77
N ALA A 14 -3.83 2.93 -12.61
CA ALA A 14 -3.01 3.62 -11.62
C ALA A 14 -3.82 4.73 -10.92
N PHE A 15 -3.32 5.23 -9.80
CA PHE A 15 -3.92 6.35 -9.09
C PHE A 15 -3.54 7.68 -9.74
N ASP A 16 -4.50 8.59 -9.82
CA ASP A 16 -4.25 9.97 -10.27
C ASP A 16 -3.61 10.80 -9.15
N ASP A 17 -4.01 10.55 -7.90
CA ASP A 17 -3.46 11.13 -6.67
C ASP A 17 -3.66 10.19 -5.46
N HIS A 18 -3.03 10.55 -4.35
CA HIS A 18 -3.08 9.85 -3.07
C HIS A 18 -3.76 10.66 -1.96
N ALA A 19 -4.61 11.63 -2.29
CA ALA A 19 -5.31 12.47 -1.30
C ALA A 19 -6.25 11.66 -0.39
N TRP A 20 -6.60 10.44 -0.81
CA TRP A 20 -7.41 9.48 -0.07
C TRP A 20 -6.67 8.77 1.07
N VAL A 21 -5.35 8.89 1.15
CA VAL A 21 -4.54 8.28 2.23
C VAL A 21 -4.85 8.99 3.55
N PRO A 22 -5.19 8.27 4.64
CA PRO A 22 -5.46 8.88 5.94
C PRO A 22 -4.28 9.74 6.42
N ALA A 23 -4.57 10.91 6.98
CA ALA A 23 -3.53 11.87 7.37
C ALA A 23 -2.63 11.39 8.52
N ASP A 24 -3.08 10.43 9.33
CA ASP A 24 -2.33 9.80 10.41
C ASP A 24 -1.53 8.56 9.96
N THR A 25 -1.37 8.37 8.64
CA THR A 25 -0.64 7.24 8.07
C THR A 25 0.86 7.35 8.34
N PRO A 26 1.46 6.43 9.13
CA PRO A 26 2.88 6.49 9.48
C PRO A 26 3.80 6.13 8.30
N ALA A 27 3.32 5.39 7.31
CA ALA A 27 4.07 5.18 6.08
C ALA A 27 3.13 4.87 4.92
N VAL A 28 3.42 5.45 3.76
CA VAL A 28 2.76 5.15 2.49
C VAL A 28 3.80 5.00 1.40
N ALA A 29 3.65 3.99 0.55
CA ALA A 29 4.47 3.84 -0.64
C ALA A 29 3.62 3.65 -1.88
N SER A 30 4.08 4.16 -3.01
CA SER A 30 3.55 3.88 -4.36
C SER A 30 4.60 3.07 -5.12
N ILE A 31 4.15 1.97 -5.74
CA ILE A 31 4.99 1.03 -6.50
C ILE A 31 4.46 0.98 -7.93
N ARG A 32 5.28 1.38 -8.89
CA ARG A 32 4.98 1.32 -10.34
C ARG A 32 5.30 -0.05 -10.89
N LEU A 33 4.27 -0.87 -11.08
CA LEU A 33 4.35 -2.26 -11.55
C LEU A 33 4.68 -2.38 -13.04
N ASP A 34 4.50 -1.29 -13.79
CA ASP A 34 4.82 -1.15 -15.20
C ASP A 34 6.25 -0.65 -15.45
N ASP A 35 6.97 -0.25 -14.41
CA ASP A 35 8.33 0.26 -14.53
C ASP A 35 9.33 -0.89 -14.80
N PRO A 36 10.13 -0.84 -15.88
CA PRO A 36 11.07 -1.90 -16.24
C PRO A 36 12.22 -2.07 -15.24
N THR A 37 12.44 -1.09 -14.37
CA THR A 37 13.53 -1.09 -13.37
C THR A 37 13.05 -1.45 -11.96
N LEU A 38 11.76 -1.78 -11.79
CA LEU A 38 11.17 -2.09 -10.48
C LEU A 38 11.92 -3.17 -9.70
N ALA A 39 12.30 -4.27 -10.36
CA ALA A 39 12.98 -5.37 -9.67
C ALA A 39 14.30 -4.90 -9.01
N SER A 40 15.11 -4.16 -9.75
CA SER A 40 16.36 -3.58 -9.24
C SER A 40 16.12 -2.54 -8.14
N ALA A 41 15.05 -1.73 -8.26
CA ALA A 41 14.68 -0.78 -7.20
C ALA A 41 14.26 -1.49 -5.90
N LEU A 42 13.52 -2.60 -5.99
CA LEU A 42 13.15 -3.42 -4.82
C LEU A 42 14.36 -4.09 -4.18
N ASP A 43 15.33 -4.53 -4.97
CA ASP A 43 16.59 -5.08 -4.45
C ASP A 43 17.41 -4.01 -3.73
N ALA A 44 17.56 -2.82 -4.33
CA ALA A 44 18.24 -1.68 -3.72
C ALA A 44 17.57 -1.26 -2.39
N LEU A 45 16.23 -1.25 -2.34
CA LEU A 45 15.47 -1.04 -1.10
C LEU A 45 15.76 -2.11 -0.06
N GLY A 46 15.80 -3.38 -0.47
CA GLY A 46 16.15 -4.50 0.38
C GLY A 46 17.56 -4.39 0.97
N GLU A 47 18.54 -3.97 0.18
CA GLU A 47 19.91 -3.73 0.65
C GLU A 47 19.97 -2.56 1.63
N HIS A 48 19.31 -1.44 1.31
CA HIS A 48 19.26 -0.27 2.18
C HIS A 48 18.67 -0.58 3.56
N THR A 49 17.56 -1.33 3.61
CA THR A 49 16.91 -1.70 4.89
C THR A 49 17.75 -2.63 5.77
N ARG A 50 18.78 -3.29 5.20
CA ARG A 50 19.72 -4.13 5.94
C ARG A 50 21.01 -3.38 6.31
N ALA A 51 21.26 -2.23 5.70
CA ALA A 51 22.43 -1.41 5.98
C ALA A 51 22.29 -0.73 7.36
N PRO A 52 23.34 -0.73 8.21
CA PRO A 52 23.30 -0.02 9.48
C PRO A 52 22.99 1.47 9.30
N GLY A 53 22.14 2.02 10.17
CA GLY A 53 21.86 3.46 10.22
C GLY A 53 20.92 3.97 9.11
N HIS A 54 20.16 3.08 8.46
CA HIS A 54 19.18 3.41 7.40
C HIS A 54 18.06 4.37 7.85
N GLY A 55 17.87 4.58 9.16
CA GLY A 55 16.98 5.61 9.69
C GLY A 55 15.48 5.39 9.50
N LEU A 56 15.07 4.19 9.07
CA LEU A 56 13.66 3.79 8.96
C LEU A 56 13.16 3.16 10.28
N PRO A 57 11.87 3.26 10.59
CA PRO A 57 11.25 2.50 11.68
C PRO A 57 11.52 1.00 11.53
N ILE A 58 11.97 0.32 12.59
CA ILE A 58 12.34 -1.11 12.54
C ILE A 58 11.23 -2.00 11.94
N PRO A 59 9.94 -1.90 12.34
CA PRO A 59 8.89 -2.74 11.75
C PRO A 59 8.69 -2.49 10.25
N LEU A 60 8.87 -1.23 9.81
CA LEU A 60 8.77 -0.86 8.42
C LEU A 60 9.97 -1.38 7.62
N ALA A 61 11.19 -1.21 8.12
CA ALA A 61 12.40 -1.70 7.49
C ALA A 61 12.36 -3.23 7.29
N LEU A 62 11.89 -3.97 8.30
CA LEU A 62 11.69 -5.41 8.18
C LEU A 62 10.68 -5.78 7.09
N SER A 63 9.58 -5.03 6.96
CA SER A 63 8.60 -5.25 5.89
C SER A 63 9.18 -4.93 4.51
N LEU A 64 9.78 -3.75 4.34
CA LEU A 64 10.38 -3.28 3.09
C LEU A 64 11.50 -4.23 2.62
N GLY A 65 12.28 -4.79 3.53
CA GLY A 65 13.34 -5.76 3.24
C GLY A 65 12.86 -7.09 2.65
N GLN A 66 11.53 -7.35 2.64
CA GLN A 66 10.91 -8.52 2.02
C GLN A 66 10.22 -8.20 0.69
N TRP A 67 10.16 -6.93 0.27
CA TRP A 67 9.35 -6.53 -0.89
C TRP A 67 9.86 -7.09 -2.22
N SER A 68 11.16 -7.36 -2.35
CA SER A 68 11.71 -7.95 -3.58
C SER A 68 11.11 -9.31 -3.94
N TRP A 69 10.60 -10.07 -2.96
CA TRP A 69 9.86 -11.31 -3.22
C TRP A 69 8.35 -11.19 -2.95
N GLN A 70 7.92 -10.34 -2.01
CA GLN A 70 6.49 -10.17 -1.70
C GLN A 70 5.73 -9.49 -2.83
N VAL A 71 6.29 -8.44 -3.44
CA VAL A 71 5.60 -7.69 -4.50
C VAL A 71 5.37 -8.56 -5.74
N PRO A 72 6.35 -9.31 -6.28
CA PRO A 72 6.11 -10.23 -7.40
C PRO A 72 5.06 -11.31 -7.07
N LEU A 73 5.08 -11.88 -5.87
CA LEU A 73 4.10 -12.87 -5.44
C LEU A 73 2.69 -12.27 -5.38
N LEU A 74 2.55 -11.09 -4.80
CA LEU A 74 1.28 -10.36 -4.74
C LEU A 74 0.76 -10.01 -6.13
N VAL A 75 1.61 -9.51 -7.03
CA VAL A 75 1.23 -9.21 -8.42
C VAL A 75 0.77 -10.47 -9.15
N SER A 76 1.45 -11.60 -8.96
CA SER A 76 1.01 -12.88 -9.56
C SER A 76 -0.35 -13.32 -9.02
N THR A 77 -0.60 -13.12 -7.72
CA THR A 77 -1.87 -13.43 -7.06
C THR A 77 -3.01 -12.56 -7.59
N LEU A 78 -2.76 -11.26 -7.76
CA LEU A 78 -3.72 -10.32 -8.36
C LEU A 78 -4.04 -10.67 -9.81
N ARG A 79 -3.00 -10.96 -10.63
CA ARG A 79 -3.18 -11.35 -12.04
C ARG A 79 -3.95 -12.66 -12.19
N ALA A 80 -3.68 -13.64 -11.33
CA ALA A 80 -4.43 -14.90 -11.31
C ALA A 80 -5.91 -14.70 -10.97
N ALA A 81 -6.23 -13.68 -10.15
CA ALA A 81 -7.60 -13.28 -9.85
C ALA A 81 -8.24 -12.38 -10.92
N GLY A 82 -7.52 -12.05 -12.00
CA GLY A 82 -8.02 -11.21 -13.10
C GLY A 82 -7.73 -9.71 -12.94
N PHE A 83 -6.97 -9.30 -11.93
CA PHE A 83 -6.57 -7.90 -11.72
C PHE A 83 -5.18 -7.62 -12.29
N ALA A 84 -5.05 -6.53 -13.07
CA ALA A 84 -3.79 -6.13 -13.69
C ALA A 84 -3.47 -4.64 -13.42
N PRO A 85 -3.20 -4.24 -12.16
CA PRO A 85 -2.86 -2.85 -11.85
C PRO A 85 -1.49 -2.45 -12.42
N ALA A 86 -1.33 -1.17 -12.78
CA ALA A 86 -0.02 -0.57 -13.04
C ALA A 86 0.61 -0.01 -11.76
N GLU A 87 -0.17 0.19 -10.72
CA GLU A 87 0.30 0.74 -9.46
C GLU A 87 -0.24 -0.03 -8.27
N LEU A 88 0.63 -0.22 -7.29
CA LEU A 88 0.29 -0.77 -5.99
C LEU A 88 0.71 0.20 -4.88
N THR A 89 -0.22 0.58 -4.03
CA THR A 89 0.02 1.47 -2.89
C THR A 89 0.07 0.66 -1.60
N PHE A 90 1.17 0.75 -0.86
CA PHE A 90 1.27 0.21 0.49
C PHE A 90 0.89 1.29 1.51
N VAL A 91 0.02 0.96 2.47
CA VAL A 91 -0.37 1.87 3.55
C VAL A 91 -0.16 1.18 4.90
N ALA A 92 0.83 1.63 5.66
CA ALA A 92 1.06 1.17 7.02
C ALA A 92 0.09 1.81 8.01
N SER A 93 -0.04 1.19 9.18
CA SER A 93 -0.77 1.67 10.34
C SER A 93 0.13 1.64 11.58
N ALA A 94 -0.14 2.51 12.55
CA ALA A 94 0.67 2.63 13.76
C ALA A 94 0.56 1.39 14.67
N ASP A 95 -0.52 0.62 14.55
CA ASP A 95 -0.75 -0.65 15.25
C ASP A 95 -0.06 -1.85 14.56
N GLY A 96 0.75 -1.60 13.53
CA GLY A 96 1.46 -2.64 12.77
C GLY A 96 0.60 -3.32 11.69
N ALA A 97 -0.67 -2.95 11.54
CA ALA A 97 -1.46 -3.38 10.39
C ALA A 97 -0.97 -2.70 9.10
N HIS A 98 -1.28 -3.27 7.95
CA HIS A 98 -1.01 -2.67 6.65
C HIS A 98 -2.08 -3.05 5.63
N ALA A 99 -2.10 -2.31 4.53
CA ALA A 99 -2.93 -2.59 3.37
C ALA A 99 -2.12 -2.48 2.09
N TRP A 100 -2.32 -3.42 1.19
CA TRP A 100 -1.91 -3.33 -0.21
C TRP A 100 -3.11 -2.89 -1.03
N ILE A 101 -3.05 -1.71 -1.64
CA ILE A 101 -4.19 -1.04 -2.27
C ILE A 101 -3.90 -0.84 -3.74
N TRP A 102 -4.85 -1.14 -4.61
CA TRP A 102 -4.75 -0.85 -6.04
C TRP A 102 -6.06 -0.28 -6.57
N ARG A 103 -5.99 0.37 -7.73
CA ARG A 103 -7.16 0.85 -8.43
C ARG A 103 -7.86 -0.31 -9.14
N ASN A 104 -9.16 -0.46 -8.90
CA ASN A 104 -10.02 -1.41 -9.57
C ASN A 104 -11.08 -0.65 -10.36
N THR A 105 -10.91 -0.64 -11.68
CA THR A 105 -11.79 0.07 -12.64
C THR A 105 -12.98 -0.77 -13.10
N CYS A 106 -13.12 -1.97 -12.57
CA CYS A 106 -14.28 -2.81 -12.78
C CYS A 106 -15.51 -2.31 -12.03
N ASP A 107 -16.67 -2.56 -12.62
CA ASP A 107 -17.93 -2.49 -11.89
C ASP A 107 -17.93 -3.44 -10.69
N LEU A 108 -18.77 -3.12 -9.70
CA LEU A 108 -18.81 -3.86 -8.43
C LEU A 108 -19.16 -5.34 -8.65
N ASP A 109 -20.20 -5.67 -9.40
CA ASP A 109 -20.65 -7.06 -9.53
C ASP A 109 -19.60 -7.98 -10.18
N PRO A 110 -18.93 -7.61 -11.30
CA PRO A 110 -17.77 -8.35 -11.79
C PRO A 110 -16.65 -8.50 -10.76
N THR A 111 -16.36 -7.44 -10.01
CA THR A 111 -15.33 -7.46 -8.96
C THR A 111 -15.65 -8.51 -7.88
N LEU A 112 -16.91 -8.56 -7.42
CA LEU A 112 -17.35 -9.55 -6.44
C LEU A 112 -17.18 -10.98 -7.00
N ALA A 113 -17.57 -11.22 -8.26
CA ALA A 113 -17.41 -12.53 -8.89
C ALA A 113 -15.95 -12.99 -9.00
N HIS A 114 -15.04 -12.08 -9.40
CA HIS A 114 -13.60 -12.37 -9.46
C HIS A 114 -13.04 -12.74 -8.09
N VAL A 115 -13.41 -11.98 -7.06
CA VAL A 115 -12.93 -12.17 -5.69
C VAL A 115 -13.45 -13.48 -5.09
N GLU A 116 -14.73 -13.80 -5.29
CA GLU A 116 -15.33 -15.05 -4.83
C GLU A 116 -14.69 -16.26 -5.52
N GLU A 117 -14.54 -16.23 -6.85
CA GLU A 117 -13.97 -17.33 -7.62
C GLU A 117 -12.49 -17.56 -7.30
N ALA A 118 -11.70 -16.48 -7.24
CA ALA A 118 -10.25 -16.60 -7.08
C ALA A 118 -9.82 -16.93 -5.64
N TRP A 119 -10.52 -16.39 -4.65
CA TRP A 119 -10.03 -16.37 -3.26
C TRP A 119 -10.99 -17.03 -2.25
N SER A 120 -12.15 -17.53 -2.68
CA SER A 120 -13.11 -18.22 -1.81
C SER A 120 -13.42 -17.43 -0.53
N VAL A 121 -13.78 -16.16 -0.67
CA VAL A 121 -14.09 -15.28 0.46
C VAL A 121 -15.60 -15.13 0.66
N GLU A 122 -16.02 -14.97 1.91
CA GLU A 122 -17.39 -14.57 2.27
C GLU A 122 -17.49 -13.04 2.24
N LEU A 123 -18.36 -12.52 1.39
CA LEU A 123 -18.55 -11.08 1.20
C LEU A 123 -19.64 -10.52 2.10
N ARG A 124 -19.31 -9.46 2.84
CA ARG A 124 -20.23 -8.70 3.67
C ARG A 124 -20.24 -7.23 3.25
N ARG A 125 -21.40 -6.74 2.83
CA ARG A 125 -21.59 -5.30 2.54
C ARG A 125 -21.72 -4.51 3.84
N THR A 126 -21.05 -3.37 3.90
CA THR A 126 -21.14 -2.38 4.98
C THR A 126 -21.60 -1.05 4.40
N VAL A 127 -21.81 -0.04 5.25
CA VAL A 127 -22.14 1.32 4.78
C VAL A 127 -21.01 1.97 3.97
N ASP A 128 -19.76 1.64 4.29
CA ASP A 128 -18.59 2.34 3.76
C ASP A 128 -17.82 1.53 2.70
N ALA A 129 -18.03 0.21 2.63
CA ALA A 129 -17.28 -0.72 1.77
C ALA A 129 -17.92 -2.10 1.69
N VAL A 130 -17.33 -2.99 0.89
CA VAL A 130 -17.52 -4.45 1.01
C VAL A 130 -16.29 -5.07 1.68
N VAL A 131 -16.51 -5.98 2.62
CA VAL A 131 -15.46 -6.74 3.30
C VAL A 131 -15.61 -8.22 2.94
N GLY A 132 -14.59 -8.78 2.29
CA GLY A 132 -14.43 -10.21 2.06
C GLY A 132 -13.54 -10.85 3.11
N THR A 133 -14.03 -11.87 3.80
CA THR A 133 -13.25 -12.65 4.76
C THR A 133 -13.04 -14.06 4.20
N PRO A 134 -11.81 -14.60 4.17
CA PRO A 134 -11.53 -15.95 3.68
C PRO A 134 -12.40 -17.00 4.39
N ALA A 135 -13.12 -17.80 3.61
CA ALA A 135 -13.84 -18.94 4.16
C ALA A 135 -12.83 -20.05 4.50
N PRO A 136 -12.96 -20.72 5.66
CA PRO A 136 -12.17 -21.93 5.92
C PRO A 136 -12.57 -23.03 4.94
N ALA A 137 -11.63 -23.46 4.09
CA ALA A 137 -11.81 -24.62 3.22
C ALA A 137 -11.39 -25.90 3.95
N ALA A 138 -12.13 -27.00 3.75
CA ALA A 138 -11.87 -28.28 4.41
C ALA A 138 -10.52 -28.91 3.99
N ASP A 139 -10.13 -28.74 2.72
CA ASP A 139 -8.98 -29.42 2.11
C ASP A 139 -7.93 -28.47 1.51
N ALA A 140 -8.00 -27.16 1.80
CA ALA A 140 -7.04 -26.17 1.31
C ALA A 140 -6.81 -25.05 2.34
N PRO A 141 -5.58 -24.48 2.40
CA PRO A 141 -5.35 -23.31 3.22
C PRO A 141 -6.21 -22.15 2.70
N ALA A 142 -6.90 -21.47 3.61
CA ALA A 142 -7.67 -20.27 3.28
C ALA A 142 -6.74 -19.18 2.73
N PHE A 143 -7.29 -18.31 1.87
CA PHE A 143 -6.58 -17.15 1.38
C PHE A 143 -6.07 -16.29 2.56
N PRO A 144 -4.81 -15.83 2.58
CA PRO A 144 -4.23 -15.24 3.80
C PRO A 144 -4.62 -13.79 4.09
N HIS A 145 -5.57 -13.21 3.35
CA HIS A 145 -5.92 -11.80 3.44
C HIS A 145 -7.43 -11.60 3.47
N ASP A 146 -7.89 -10.63 4.27
CA ASP A 146 -9.20 -10.04 4.04
C ASP A 146 -9.13 -9.13 2.80
N VAL A 147 -10.23 -9.06 2.06
CA VAL A 147 -10.37 -8.24 0.85
C VAL A 147 -11.30 -7.07 1.17
N LEU A 148 -10.90 -5.85 0.84
CA LEU A 148 -11.75 -4.67 0.97
C LEU A 148 -12.05 -4.10 -0.42
N ILE A 149 -13.32 -3.83 -0.70
CA ILE A 149 -13.75 -3.05 -1.87
C ILE A 149 -14.21 -1.70 -1.34
N LEU A 150 -13.38 -0.70 -1.57
CA LEU A 150 -13.47 0.65 -1.00
C LEU A 150 -14.11 1.61 -2.02
N PRO A 151 -14.67 2.74 -1.57
CA PRO A 151 -15.21 3.78 -2.46
C PRO A 151 -14.14 4.36 -3.38
N GLY A 152 -14.55 4.82 -4.56
CA GLY A 152 -13.66 5.47 -5.53
C GLY A 152 -12.69 4.48 -6.19
N ASP A 153 -13.21 3.35 -6.67
CA ASP A 153 -12.48 2.38 -7.49
C ASP A 153 -11.22 1.82 -6.82
N ARG A 154 -11.29 1.54 -5.52
CA ARG A 154 -10.15 1.05 -4.73
C ARG A 154 -10.42 -0.34 -4.20
N MET A 155 -9.43 -1.21 -4.30
CA MET A 155 -9.41 -2.49 -3.62
C MET A 155 -8.22 -2.57 -2.68
N ALA A 156 -8.37 -3.31 -1.59
CA ALA A 156 -7.27 -3.56 -0.67
C ALA A 156 -7.19 -5.03 -0.25
N LEU A 157 -5.96 -5.51 -0.08
CA LEU A 157 -5.65 -6.73 0.65
C LEU A 157 -5.04 -6.34 1.99
N VAL A 158 -5.59 -6.91 3.06
CA VAL A 158 -5.12 -6.68 4.43
C VAL A 158 -4.95 -8.03 5.13
N PRO A 159 -4.07 -8.15 6.15
CA PRO A 159 -3.93 -9.40 6.88
C PRO A 159 -5.28 -9.95 7.37
N ALA A 160 -5.49 -11.25 7.26
CA ALA A 160 -6.73 -11.90 7.67
C ALA A 160 -7.12 -11.52 9.12
N GLY A 161 -8.40 -11.23 9.33
CA GLY A 161 -8.95 -10.77 10.61
C GLY A 161 -8.72 -9.29 10.92
N ARG A 162 -8.11 -8.51 10.01
CA ARG A 162 -7.88 -7.06 10.17
C ARG A 162 -8.76 -6.18 9.28
N GLY A 163 -9.60 -6.77 8.43
CA GLY A 163 -10.48 -6.09 7.48
C GLY A 163 -11.25 -4.92 8.08
N SER A 164 -11.99 -5.18 9.16
CA SER A 164 -12.83 -4.15 9.79
C SER A 164 -12.02 -3.02 10.45
N SER A 165 -10.90 -3.34 11.11
CA SER A 165 -10.07 -2.31 11.77
C SER A 165 -9.33 -1.44 10.75
N VAL A 166 -8.85 -2.05 9.65
CA VAL A 166 -8.19 -1.30 8.57
C VAL A 166 -9.20 -0.46 7.80
N LEU A 167 -10.40 -0.99 7.50
CA LEU A 167 -11.48 -0.23 6.87
C LEU A 167 -11.85 1.00 7.71
N ALA A 168 -12.11 0.82 9.01
CA ALA A 168 -12.48 1.93 9.89
C ALA A 168 -11.41 3.04 9.94
N ARG A 169 -10.14 2.71 9.67
CA ARG A 169 -9.05 3.68 9.56
C ARG A 169 -9.01 4.34 8.18
N LEU A 170 -9.08 3.57 7.11
CA LEU A 170 -9.06 4.08 5.73
C LEU A 170 -10.25 5.00 5.43
N SER A 171 -11.38 4.78 6.10
CA SER A 171 -12.57 5.63 5.99
C SER A 171 -12.55 6.86 6.88
N ARG A 172 -11.51 7.09 7.70
CA ARG A 172 -11.48 8.29 8.56
C ARG A 172 -11.31 9.53 7.69
N PRO A 173 -12.14 10.56 7.91
CA PRO A 173 -11.90 11.85 7.28
C PRO A 173 -10.56 12.41 7.76
N ALA A 174 -9.86 13.12 6.87
CA ALA A 174 -8.67 13.86 7.26
C ALA A 174 -9.02 14.82 8.41
N PRO A 175 -8.20 14.91 9.47
CA PRO A 175 -8.42 15.86 10.54
C PRO A 175 -8.41 17.27 9.95
N ALA A 176 -9.37 18.10 10.38
CA ALA A 176 -9.43 19.49 9.96
C ALA A 176 -8.12 20.20 10.32
N PRO A 177 -7.58 21.06 9.44
CA PRO A 177 -6.40 21.85 9.75
C PRO A 177 -6.64 22.66 11.02
N ARG A 178 -5.70 22.61 11.98
CA ARG A 178 -5.79 23.40 13.21
C ARG A 178 -5.63 24.87 12.84
N LEU A 179 -6.53 25.73 13.32
CA LEU A 179 -6.43 27.19 13.16
C LEU A 179 -5.04 27.66 13.65
N GLY A 180 -4.27 28.28 12.75
CA GLY A 180 -2.92 28.80 13.04
C GLY A 180 -1.76 27.84 12.84
N ALA A 181 -2.02 26.55 12.56
CA ALA A 181 -1.00 25.66 11.99
C ALA A 181 -0.98 25.88 10.48
N GLY A 182 0.20 26.08 9.88
CA GLY A 182 0.35 25.98 8.42
C GLY A 182 -0.27 24.67 7.92
N ALA A 183 -0.75 24.63 6.67
CA ALA A 183 -1.32 23.43 6.10
C ALA A 183 -0.23 22.33 6.02
N THR A 184 -0.18 21.44 7.00
CA THR A 184 0.73 20.30 6.98
C THR A 184 0.27 19.32 5.91
N GLN A 185 1.06 19.16 4.85
CA GLN A 185 0.78 18.18 3.80
C GLN A 185 0.66 16.77 4.39
N THR A 186 -0.38 16.05 3.99
CA THR A 186 -0.59 14.64 4.35
C THR A 186 0.46 13.74 3.71
N ALA A 187 0.58 12.50 4.18
CA ALA A 187 1.53 11.53 3.62
C ALA A 187 1.29 11.30 2.11
N GLY A 188 0.01 11.21 1.71
CA GLY A 188 -0.38 11.08 0.31
C GLY A 188 0.01 12.30 -0.54
N GLN A 189 -0.24 13.51 -0.03
CA GLN A 189 0.16 14.74 -0.74
C GLN A 189 1.68 14.85 -0.91
N ARG A 190 2.45 14.46 0.12
CA ARG A 190 3.92 14.41 0.02
C ARG A 190 4.38 13.35 -0.97
N LEU A 191 3.70 12.22 -1.04
CA LEU A 191 3.99 11.14 -1.99
C LEU A 191 3.75 11.60 -3.43
N ASP A 192 2.66 12.33 -3.67
CA ASP A 192 2.34 12.90 -4.98
C ASP A 192 3.33 14.00 -5.41
N ALA A 193 3.93 14.71 -4.45
CA ALA A 193 4.94 15.73 -4.71
C ALA A 193 6.33 15.16 -5.05
N LEU A 194 6.58 13.86 -4.80
CA LEU A 194 7.83 13.21 -5.18
C LEU A 194 7.92 13.02 -6.69
N GLU A 195 9.12 13.26 -7.25
CA GLU A 195 9.41 12.93 -8.64
C GLU A 195 9.12 11.44 -8.93
N PRO A 196 8.64 11.11 -10.14
CA PRO A 196 8.34 9.74 -10.54
C PRO A 196 9.54 8.80 -10.33
N ALA A 197 9.27 7.60 -9.80
CA ALA A 197 10.24 6.52 -9.63
C ALA A 197 9.51 5.17 -9.49
N PRO A 198 10.23 4.05 -9.67
CA PRO A 198 9.66 2.71 -9.51
C PRO A 198 9.01 2.51 -8.14
N VAL A 199 9.65 3.02 -7.08
CA VAL A 199 9.06 3.08 -5.74
C VAL A 199 9.24 4.48 -5.16
N ARG A 200 8.15 5.03 -4.65
CA ARG A 200 8.13 6.27 -3.86
C ARG A 200 7.61 5.94 -2.47
N LEU A 201 8.25 6.46 -1.42
CA LEU A 201 7.92 6.14 -0.03
C LEU A 201 7.92 7.40 0.82
N VAL A 202 6.88 7.61 1.61
CA VAL A 202 6.83 8.63 2.65
C VAL A 202 6.66 7.94 3.99
N VAL A 203 7.50 8.32 4.96
CA VAL A 203 7.46 7.83 6.35
C VAL A 203 7.24 9.02 7.26
N GLN A 204 6.25 8.94 8.15
CA GLN A 204 5.89 9.98 9.09
C GLN A 204 6.11 9.54 10.54
N GLY A 205 6.58 10.48 11.36
CA GLY A 205 6.57 10.38 12.81
C GLY A 205 7.81 9.73 13.42
N LEU A 206 7.85 9.77 14.75
CA LEU A 206 8.90 9.19 15.57
C LEU A 206 8.60 7.71 15.81
N ALA A 207 9.54 6.84 15.45
CA ALA A 207 9.50 5.43 15.78
C ALA A 207 10.87 4.96 16.28
N LEU A 208 10.93 3.74 16.82
CA LEU A 208 12.19 3.09 17.11
C LEU A 208 12.96 2.89 15.79
N VAL A 209 14.08 3.59 15.68
CA VAL A 209 15.05 3.48 14.58
C VAL A 209 16.23 2.61 15.01
N ASP A 210 17.01 2.14 14.04
CA ASP A 210 18.29 1.47 14.28
C ASP A 210 19.20 2.33 15.19
N PRO A 211 19.81 1.78 16.26
CA PRO A 211 20.73 2.50 17.14
C PRO A 211 21.95 3.14 16.43
N ALA A 212 22.32 2.67 15.23
CA ALA A 212 23.37 3.28 14.42
C ALA A 212 22.91 4.56 13.69
N ALA A 213 21.61 4.87 13.68
CA ALA A 213 21.09 6.12 13.14
C ALA A 213 21.44 7.28 14.10
N ALA A 214 22.35 8.16 13.68
CA ALA A 214 22.86 9.26 14.50
C ALA A 214 21.76 10.24 14.98
N THR A 215 20.60 10.25 14.33
CA THR A 215 19.38 10.93 14.78
C THR A 215 18.20 10.37 13.97
N ALA A 216 17.12 9.94 14.62
CA ALA A 216 15.86 9.76 13.89
C ALA A 216 15.46 11.16 13.37
N PRO A 217 15.14 11.32 12.07
CA PRO A 217 14.58 12.59 11.63
C PRO A 217 13.33 12.88 12.46
N ALA A 218 13.24 14.12 12.96
CA ALA A 218 12.09 14.57 13.73
C ALA A 218 10.84 14.77 12.83
N ASP A 219 11.07 14.76 11.52
CA ASP A 219 10.21 15.08 10.40
C ASP A 219 9.94 13.86 9.50
N ALA A 220 8.98 14.01 8.59
CA ALA A 220 8.66 12.95 7.65
C ALA A 220 9.77 12.77 6.62
N GLN A 221 10.23 11.54 6.42
CA GLN A 221 11.16 11.18 5.34
C GLN A 221 10.37 10.96 4.05
N ALA A 222 10.86 11.52 2.94
CA ALA A 222 10.36 11.22 1.61
C ALA A 222 11.50 10.63 0.78
N LEU A 223 11.31 9.40 0.32
CA LEU A 223 12.33 8.59 -0.34
C LEU A 223 11.86 8.25 -1.76
N ARG A 224 12.75 8.50 -2.72
CA ARG A 224 12.62 8.04 -4.09
C ARG A 224 13.59 6.89 -4.30
N ILE A 225 13.08 5.74 -4.73
CA ILE A 225 13.86 4.52 -4.86
C ILE A 225 13.89 4.13 -6.34
N THR A 226 15.10 4.04 -6.88
CA THR A 226 15.38 3.70 -8.28
C THR A 226 16.34 2.51 -8.33
N ALA A 227 16.64 2.01 -9.53
CA ALA A 227 17.67 0.99 -9.71
C ALA A 227 19.09 1.49 -9.34
N GLU A 228 19.33 2.81 -9.35
CA GLU A 228 20.63 3.42 -9.08
C GLU A 228 20.85 3.68 -7.58
N GLY A 229 19.77 3.71 -6.80
CA GLY A 229 19.84 3.92 -5.35
C GLY A 229 18.59 4.57 -4.77
N ILE A 230 18.77 5.13 -3.57
CA ILE A 230 17.71 5.80 -2.81
C ILE A 230 18.08 7.26 -2.62
N ASP A 231 17.23 8.14 -3.14
CA ASP A 231 17.35 9.58 -2.97
C ASP A 231 16.39 10.04 -1.87
N GLY A 232 16.94 10.60 -0.79
CA GLY A 232 16.16 11.23 0.26
C GLY A 232 15.92 12.70 -0.06
N ALA A 233 14.66 13.11 -0.13
CA ALA A 233 14.29 14.52 -0.10
C ALA A 233 13.87 14.87 1.34
N SER A 234 14.62 15.75 2.00
CA SER A 234 14.08 16.48 3.16
C SER A 234 12.99 17.39 2.62
N VAL A 235 11.73 17.01 2.81
CA VAL A 235 10.59 17.89 2.46
C VAL A 235 10.52 18.96 3.55
N GLY A 236 11.39 19.96 3.44
CA GLY A 236 11.36 21.14 4.29
C GLY A 236 10.04 21.88 4.09
N ASP A 237 9.44 22.34 5.18
CA ASP A 237 8.30 23.25 5.12
C ASP A 237 8.66 24.45 4.23
N PRO A 238 7.85 24.79 3.21
CA PRO A 238 8.03 26.05 2.52
C PRO A 238 7.80 27.17 3.54
N SER A 239 8.87 27.91 3.83
CA SER A 239 8.87 29.08 4.71
C SER A 239 8.04 30.22 4.13
#